data_AF-A0A7J2T8B8-F1
#
_entry.id   AF-A0A7J2T8B8-F1
#
_cell.length_a   1.000
_cell.length_b   1.000
_cell.length_c   1.000
_cell.angle_alpha   90.00
_cell.angle_beta   90.00
_cell.angle_gamma   90.00
#
_symmetry.space_group_name_H-M   'P 1'
#
loop_
_entity.id
_entity.type
_entity.pdbx_description
1 polymer ?
#
loop_
_entity_poly.entity_id
_entity_poly.type
_entity_poly.pdbx_seq_one_letter_code
_entity_poly.pdbx_strand_id
1 'polypeptide(L)' 'MSISQDFQGFALPDSNLHNILGPLPPSTTVLILGHPGAGKSTFAANIVFENVLRFGVKGVYISLAEDKEKFYSY' A
#
# COMPACT_ATOMS: atom_id res chain seq x y z
N MET A 1 18.05 26.41 7.18
CA MET A 1 17.93 25.27 6.25
C MET A 1 17.46 24.09 7.09
N SER A 2 16.15 23.89 7.20
CA SER A 2 15.59 22.80 8.00
C SER A 2 15.82 21.51 7.22
N ILE A 3 16.49 20.55 7.85
CA ILE A 3 16.70 19.20 7.35
C ILE A 3 15.32 18.65 6.98
N SER A 4 15.07 18.43 5.70
CA SER A 4 13.91 17.67 5.25
C SER A 4 13.94 16.35 6.00
N GLN A 5 12.88 16.03 6.75
CA GLN A 5 12.73 14.67 7.24
C GLN A 5 12.74 13.76 6.01
N ASP A 6 13.81 12.99 5.84
CA ASP A 6 13.95 12.09 4.71
C ASP A 6 12.75 11.14 4.72
N PHE A 7 11.99 11.15 3.62
CA PHE A 7 10.86 10.25 3.47
C PHE A 7 11.39 8.81 3.54
N GLN A 8 11.11 8.12 4.65
CA GLN A 8 11.69 6.81 4.93
C GLN A 8 11.05 5.67 4.11
N GLY A 9 9.91 5.93 3.45
CA GLY A 9 9.22 4.96 2.60
C GLY A 9 7.73 4.86 2.91
N PHE A 10 7.08 3.88 2.31
CA PHE A 10 5.64 3.63 2.45
C PHE A 10 5.38 2.60 3.56
N ALA A 11 4.45 2.91 4.46
CA ALA A 11 4.05 1.98 5.51
C ALA A 11 3.32 0.75 4.95
N LEU A 12 3.42 -0.37 5.66
CA LEU A 12 2.62 -1.56 5.38
C LEU A 12 1.35 -1.58 6.27
N PRO A 13 0.23 -2.17 5.81
CA PRO A 13 -1.05 -2.03 6.49
C PRO A 13 -1.14 -2.75 7.84
N ASP A 14 -0.43 -3.88 7.97
CA ASP A 14 -0.37 -4.67 9.19
C ASP A 14 0.88 -4.28 10.00
N SER A 15 0.69 -3.99 11.28
CA SER A 15 1.76 -3.53 12.17
C SER A 15 2.82 -4.60 12.41
N ASN A 16 2.45 -5.87 12.50
CA ASN A 16 3.41 -6.95 12.71
C ASN A 16 4.29 -7.12 11.47
N LEU A 17 3.69 -7.12 10.29
CA LEU A 17 4.40 -7.20 9.03
C LEU A 17 5.32 -5.98 8.82
N HIS A 18 4.83 -4.78 9.14
CA HIS A 18 5.64 -3.57 9.07
C HIS A 18 6.83 -3.62 10.02
N ASN A 19 6.68 -4.16 11.23
CA ASN A 19 7.79 -4.30 12.17
C ASN A 19 8.86 -5.29 11.69
N ILE A 20 8.47 -6.29 10.89
CA ILE A 20 9.39 -7.31 10.35
C ILE A 20 10.11 -6.77 9.10
N LEU A 21 9.39 -6.13 8.19
CA LEU A 21 9.92 -5.72 6.88
C LEU A 21 10.39 -4.26 6.83
N GLY A 22 9.94 -3.42 7.76
CA GLY A 22 10.11 -1.98 7.70
C GLY A 22 9.18 -1.30 6.67
N PRO A 23 9.39 0.01 6.42
CA PRO A 23 8.73 0.71 5.33
C PRO A 23 9.25 0.23 3.97
N LEU A 24 8.39 0.25 2.95
CA LEU A 24 8.78 0.01 1.56
C LEU A 24 9.60 1.21 1.06
N PRO A 25 10.86 1.04 0.63
CA PRO A 25 11.67 2.15 0.15
C PRO A 25 11.07 2.77 -1.12
N PRO A 26 11.29 4.07 -1.37
CA PRO A 26 10.95 4.70 -2.64
C PRO A 26 11.57 3.95 -3.83
N SER A 27 10.89 4.02 -4.99
CA SER A 27 11.34 3.35 -6.23
C SER A 27 11.42 1.81 -6.15
N THR A 28 10.72 1.19 -5.19
CA THR A 28 10.63 -0.27 -5.07
C THR A 28 9.46 -0.81 -5.90
N THR A 29 9.65 -1.98 -6.52
CA THR A 29 8.57 -2.79 -7.09
C THR A 29 8.29 -3.99 -6.18
N VAL A 30 7.03 -4.16 -5.76
CA VAL A 30 6.61 -5.26 -4.88
C VAL A 30 5.67 -6.19 -5.64
N LEU A 31 5.95 -7.50 -5.61
CA LEU A 31 5.08 -8.53 -6.17
C LEU A 31 4.33 -9.25 -5.04
N ILE A 32 3.00 -9.17 -5.04
CA ILE A 32 2.14 -9.83 -4.05
C ILE A 32 1.58 -11.12 -4.67
N LEU A 33 2.02 -12.27 -4.15
CA LEU A 33 1.59 -13.60 -4.62
C LEU A 33 0.72 -14.31 -3.58
N GLY A 34 -0.14 -15.21 -4.05
CA GLY A 34 -1.02 -16.01 -3.20
C GLY A 34 -2.24 -16.56 -3.93
N HIS A 35 -2.86 -17.59 -3.37
CA HIS A 35 -4.05 -18.24 -3.91
C HIS A 35 -5.24 -17.25 -4.08
N PRO A 36 -6.21 -17.53 -4.96
CA PRO A 36 -7.47 -16.79 -5.01
C PRO A 36 -8.10 -16.68 -3.62
N GLY A 37 -8.65 -15.51 -3.27
CA GLY A 37 -9.21 -15.27 -1.93
C GLY A 37 -8.19 -14.95 -0.82
N ALA A 38 -6.88 -15.04 -1.06
CA ALA A 38 -5.85 -14.72 -0.06
C ALA A 38 -5.71 -13.22 0.29
N GLY A 39 -6.62 -12.36 -0.17
CA GLY A 39 -6.61 -10.92 0.16
C GLY A 39 -5.60 -10.05 -0.60
N LYS A 40 -5.01 -10.53 -1.70
CA LYS A 40 -3.98 -9.78 -2.47
C LYS A 40 -4.44 -8.40 -2.92
N SER A 41 -5.62 -8.30 -3.55
CA SER A 41 -6.18 -7.03 -4.03
C SER A 41 -6.43 -6.06 -2.89
N THR A 42 -7.00 -6.56 -1.79
CA THR A 42 -7.23 -5.80 -0.54
C THR A 42 -5.92 -5.33 0.08
N PHE A 43 -4.89 -6.18 0.12
CA PHE A 43 -3.59 -5.83 0.66
C PHE A 43 -2.91 -4.72 -0.17
N ALA A 44 -2.91 -4.83 -1.51
CA ALA A 44 -2.38 -3.81 -2.40
C ALA A 44 -3.15 -2.48 -2.26
N ALA A 45 -4.48 -2.52 -2.19
CA ALA A 45 -5.31 -1.35 -1.97
C ALA A 45 -5.01 -0.67 -0.63
N ASN A 46 -4.87 -1.45 0.45
CA ASN A 46 -4.59 -0.94 1.78
C ASN A 46 -3.22 -0.26 1.88
N ILE A 47 -2.19 -0.75 1.16
CA ILE A 47 -0.91 -0.04 1.08
C ILE A 47 -1.14 1.38 0.56
N VAL A 48 -1.88 1.53 -0.54
CA VAL A 48 -2.18 2.85 -1.12
C VAL A 48 -3.04 3.68 -0.18
N PHE A 49 -4.15 3.12 0.30
CA PHE A 49 -5.15 3.80 1.12
C PHE A 49 -4.56 4.34 2.43
N GLU A 50 -3.86 3.50 3.20
CA GLU A 50 -3.28 3.90 4.48
C GLU A 50 -2.21 4.98 4.32
N ASN A 51 -1.38 4.89 3.27
CA ASN A 51 -0.34 5.88 3.03
C ASN A 51 -0.91 7.23 2.58
N VAL A 52 -1.96 7.22 1.74
CA VAL A 52 -2.72 8.43 1.38
C VAL A 52 -3.35 9.05 2.63
N LEU A 53 -4.07 8.25 3.42
CA LEU A 53 -4.86 8.73 4.54
C LEU A 53 -3.98 9.26 5.70
N ARG A 54 -2.92 8.55 6.06
CA ARG A 54 -2.11 8.87 7.25
C ARG A 54 -0.98 9.86 6.98
N PHE A 55 -0.38 9.80 5.79
CA PHE A 55 0.81 10.58 5.47
C PHE A 55 0.59 11.57 4.32
N GLY A 56 -0.61 11.62 3.74
CA GLY A 56 -0.95 12.56 2.67
C GLY A 56 -0.21 12.28 1.35
N VAL A 57 0.32 11.07 1.17
CA VAL A 57 1.06 10.72 -0.05
C VAL A 57 0.07 10.55 -1.20
N LYS A 58 0.41 11.05 -2.39
CA LYS A 58 -0.43 10.83 -3.58
C LYS A 58 -0.35 9.35 -3.98
N GLY A 59 -1.52 8.71 -4.14
CA GLY A 59 -1.63 7.30 -4.48
C GLY A 59 -2.57 7.07 -5.66
N VAL A 60 -2.25 6.09 -6.49
CA VAL A 60 -3.10 5.63 -7.60
C VAL A 60 -3.27 4.13 -7.46
N TYR A 61 -4.52 3.68 -7.46
CA TYR A 61 -4.87 2.26 -7.51
C TYR A 61 -5.44 1.95 -8.90
N ILE A 62 -4.85 0.99 -9.59
CA ILE A 62 -5.25 0.56 -10.93
C ILE A 62 -5.73 -0.88 -10.84
N SER A 63 -7.00 -1.11 -11.17
CA SER A 63 -7.58 -2.44 -11.29
C SER A 63 -7.86 -2.74 -12.76
N LEU A 64 -7.42 -3.92 -13.22
CA LEU A 64 -7.71 -4.43 -14.57
C LEU A 64 -8.75 -5.57 -14.55
N ALA A 65 -9.00 -6.15 -13.37
CA ALA A 65 -9.86 -7.32 -13.21
C ALA A 65 -11.25 -6.98 -12.66
N GLU A 66 -11.39 -5.85 -11.98
CA GLU A 66 -12.62 -5.43 -11.30
C GLU A 66 -12.88 -3.95 -11.53
N ASP A 67 -14.16 -3.59 -11.72
CA ASP A 67 -14.58 -2.19 -11.79
C ASP A 67 -14.65 -1.55 -10.39
N LYS A 68 -14.90 -0.24 -10.39
CA LYS A 68 -14.93 0.60 -9.18
C LYS A 68 -16.08 0.23 -8.24
N GLU A 69 -17.24 -0.09 -8.77
CA GLU A 69 -18.45 -0.36 -7.97
C GLU A 69 -18.29 -1.66 -7.21
N LYS A 70 -17.83 -2.70 -7.91
CA LYS A 70 -17.50 -3.98 -7.30
C LYS A 70 -16.40 -3.83 -6.26
N PHE A 71 -15.34 -3.07 -6.55
CA PHE A 71 -14.25 -2.83 -5.61
C PHE A 71 -14.71 -2.18 -4.29
N TYR A 72 -15.65 -1.23 -4.33
CA TYR A 72 -16.18 -0.57 -3.13
C TYR A 72 -17.25 -1.36 -2.38
N SER A 73 -17.75 -2.44 -2.96
CA SER A 73 -18.78 -3.27 -2.32
C SER A 73 -18.22 -4.28 -1.32
N TYR A 74 -16.90 -4.46 -1.29
CA TYR A 74 -16.16 -5.33 -0.36
C TYR A 74 -15.63 -4.54 0.83
#